data_AF-A0A254QY38-F1
#
_entry.id   AF-A0A254QY38-F1
#
_cell.length_a   1.000
_cell.length_b   1.000
_cell.length_c   1.000
_cell.angle_alpha   90.00
_cell.angle_beta   90.00
_cell.angle_gamma   90.00
#
_symmetry.space_group_name_H-M   'P 1'
#
loop_
_entity.id
_entity.type
_entity.pdbx_description
1 polymer ?
#
loop_
_entity_poly.entity_id
_entity_poly.type
_entity_poly.pdbx_seq_one_letter_code
_entity_poly.pdbx_strand_id
1 'polypeptide(L)'
;MRLLFSLVLALVVAMPASLFAWGDGGQIVGANKGFSRSTTAQAVRNLTEGVATCHELGWTYRYDCYSKTYGKVARDLERNPAYADAAQALREVETRLNETIDRNVDSSKPQIRQRGQTFRAIREDSVPQAKREFLSALDDAETKLLRSPDDGDAHFARIAQAINTNKVLLRSALLGVPQMVRVAGAMVLDQIAGLARS
;
A
#
# COMPACT_ATOMS: atom_id res chain seq x y z
N MET A 1 21.19 -47.08 58.55
CA MET A 1 22.12 -46.52 59.56
C MET A 1 22.75 -45.28 58.93
N ARG A 2 22.25 -44.09 59.25
CA ARG A 2 22.69 -43.25 60.40
C ARG A 2 24.16 -42.85 60.31
N LEU A 3 24.34 -41.57 59.97
CA LEU A 3 25.23 -40.59 60.61
C LEU A 3 26.75 -40.77 60.40
N LEU A 4 27.41 -39.69 59.99
CA LEU A 4 28.40 -38.91 60.76
C LEU A 4 29.12 -37.94 59.79
N PHE A 5 28.85 -36.64 59.86
CA PHE A 5 29.55 -35.62 60.66
C PHE A 5 30.88 -35.14 60.05
N SER A 6 30.80 -33.95 59.45
CA SER A 6 31.73 -32.81 59.53
C SER A 6 33.18 -32.95 59.04
N LEU A 7 33.55 -32.14 58.04
CA LEU A 7 34.63 -31.16 58.25
C LEU A 7 34.58 -29.99 57.26
N VAL A 8 34.66 -28.81 57.86
CA VAL A 8 34.68 -27.46 57.29
C VAL A 8 36.02 -27.19 56.61
N LEU A 9 36.00 -26.61 55.41
CA LEU A 9 37.11 -25.74 54.97
C LEU A 9 36.55 -24.60 54.12
N ALA A 10 36.31 -23.47 54.79
CA ALA A 10 36.00 -22.20 54.16
C ALA A 10 37.27 -21.62 53.55
N LEU A 11 37.37 -21.63 52.23
CA LEU A 11 38.41 -20.89 51.50
C LEU A 11 37.86 -19.48 51.21
N VAL A 12 38.20 -18.53 52.08
CA VAL A 12 37.93 -17.10 51.88
C VAL A 12 38.91 -16.60 50.81
N VAL A 13 38.45 -16.50 49.56
CA VAL A 13 39.19 -15.80 48.51
C VAL A 13 38.94 -14.31 48.69
N ALA A 14 39.97 -13.59 49.14
CA ALA A 14 40.00 -12.13 49.12
C ALA A 14 40.05 -11.65 47.67
N MET A 15 38.92 -11.21 47.13
CA MET A 15 38.87 -10.48 45.86
C MET A 15 39.18 -8.99 46.11
N PRO A 16 40.10 -8.37 45.36
CA PRO A 16 40.30 -6.94 45.41
C PRO A 16 39.04 -6.23 44.90
N ALA A 17 38.56 -5.26 45.67
CA ALA A 17 37.48 -4.36 45.25
C ALA A 17 38.00 -3.46 44.11
N SER A 18 37.91 -3.95 42.87
CA SER A 18 37.92 -3.09 41.71
C SER A 18 36.68 -2.20 41.81
N LEU A 19 36.90 -0.92 42.13
CA LEU A 19 35.95 0.16 41.94
C LEU A 19 35.62 0.22 40.44
N PHE A 20 34.65 -0.58 40.01
CA PHE A 20 33.94 -0.26 38.78
C PHE A 20 33.20 1.02 39.09
N ALA A 21 33.70 2.13 38.56
CA ALA A 21 32.89 3.31 38.37
C ALA A 21 31.76 2.87 37.44
N TRP A 22 30.58 2.64 38.02
CA TRP A 22 29.33 2.52 37.29
C TRP A 22 29.07 3.92 36.75
N GLY A 23 29.75 4.26 35.66
CA GLY A 23 29.24 5.20 34.70
C GLY A 23 27.90 4.62 34.29
N ASP A 24 26.84 5.24 34.80
CA ASP A 24 25.47 5.06 34.36
C ASP A 24 25.44 5.41 32.88
N GLY A 25 25.87 4.45 32.06
CA GLY A 25 25.74 4.46 30.62
C GLY A 25 24.27 4.27 30.35
N GLY A 26 23.52 5.36 30.54
CA GLY A 26 22.11 5.46 30.21
C GLY A 26 21.92 4.86 28.83
N GLN A 27 21.31 3.67 28.85
CA GLN A 27 20.84 2.98 27.68
C GLN A 27 20.08 4.02 26.85
N ILE A 28 20.60 4.35 25.66
CA ILE A 28 19.84 5.15 24.69
C ILE A 28 18.70 4.24 24.23
N VAL A 29 17.64 4.22 25.04
CA VAL A 29 16.32 3.80 24.61
C VAL A 29 15.95 4.86 23.59
N GLY A 30 16.20 4.57 22.30
CA GLY A 30 15.82 5.46 21.21
C GLY A 30 14.38 5.87 21.45
N ALA A 31 14.17 7.16 21.73
CA ALA A 31 12.86 7.71 21.96
C ALA A 31 12.07 7.48 20.68
N ASN A 32 11.27 6.42 20.68
CA ASN A 32 10.42 6.08 19.56
C ASN A 32 9.51 7.29 19.33
N LYS A 33 9.72 8.01 18.22
CA LYS A 33 9.11 9.32 17.93
C LYS A 33 7.63 9.20 17.55
N GLY A 34 6.91 8.29 18.22
CA GLY A 34 5.55 7.87 17.91
C GLY A 34 5.47 6.76 16.85
N PHE A 35 6.58 6.31 16.26
CA PHE A 35 6.54 5.18 15.33
C PHE A 35 6.21 3.86 16.02
N SER A 36 5.79 2.86 15.24
CA SER A 36 5.56 1.52 15.80
C SER A 36 5.57 0.47 14.71
N ARG A 37 6.20 -0.67 14.98
CA ARG A 37 6.24 -1.78 14.04
C ARG A 37 4.84 -2.34 13.76
N SER A 38 3.94 -2.32 14.75
CA SER A 38 2.57 -2.79 14.61
C SER A 38 1.75 -1.91 13.66
N THR A 39 1.83 -0.58 13.79
CA THR A 39 1.14 0.38 12.90
C THR A 39 1.66 0.24 11.48
N THR A 40 2.99 0.18 11.29
CA THR A 40 3.58 -0.03 9.95
C THR A 40 3.11 -1.34 9.33
N ALA A 41 3.20 -2.45 10.08
CA ALA A 41 2.80 -3.76 9.57
C ALA A 41 1.29 -3.80 9.24
N GLN A 42 0.46 -3.13 10.02
CA GLN A 42 -0.96 -2.99 9.73
C GLN A 42 -1.22 -2.18 8.45
N ALA A 43 -0.52 -1.05 8.26
CA ALA A 43 -0.63 -0.25 7.05
C ALA A 43 -0.21 -1.06 5.80
N VAL A 44 0.92 -1.75 5.87
CA VAL A 44 1.40 -2.65 4.80
C VAL A 44 0.36 -3.71 4.46
N ARG A 45 -0.14 -4.45 5.46
CA ARG A 45 -1.16 -5.49 5.24
C ARG A 45 -2.44 -4.91 4.63
N ASN A 46 -2.95 -3.80 5.16
CA ASN A 46 -4.16 -3.18 4.65
C ASN A 46 -4.01 -2.70 3.20
N LEU A 47 -2.83 -2.21 2.81
CA LEU A 47 -2.54 -1.81 1.43
C LEU A 47 -2.48 -3.03 0.49
N THR A 48 -1.80 -4.10 0.89
CA THR A 48 -1.64 -5.28 0.03
C THR A 48 -2.92 -6.11 -0.06
N GLU A 49 -3.55 -6.43 1.07
CA GLU A 49 -4.76 -7.23 1.14
C GLU A 49 -5.98 -6.46 0.61
N GLY A 50 -6.07 -5.16 0.89
CA GLY A 50 -7.14 -4.31 0.42
C GLY A 50 -7.15 -4.16 -1.10
N VAL A 51 -5.98 -3.97 -1.72
CA VAL A 51 -5.86 -3.93 -3.19
C VAL A 51 -6.15 -5.30 -3.81
N ALA A 52 -5.65 -6.39 -3.19
CA ALA A 52 -5.96 -7.74 -3.64
C ALA A 52 -7.47 -8.04 -3.61
N THR A 53 -8.17 -7.64 -2.55
CA THR A 53 -9.62 -7.85 -2.40
C THR A 53 -10.42 -7.13 -3.48
N CYS A 54 -9.94 -5.99 -3.99
CA CYS A 54 -10.62 -5.29 -5.09
C CYS A 54 -10.73 -6.14 -6.36
N HIS A 55 -9.92 -7.20 -6.54
CA HIS A 55 -10.04 -8.09 -7.68
C HIS A 55 -11.34 -8.92 -7.69
N GLU A 56 -12.00 -9.06 -6.53
CA GLU A 56 -13.33 -9.67 -6.42
C GLU A 56 -14.41 -8.85 -7.15
N LEU A 57 -14.17 -7.56 -7.39
CA LEU A 57 -15.08 -6.68 -8.11
C LEU A 57 -14.85 -6.79 -9.63
N GLY A 58 -15.91 -6.49 -10.38
CA GLY A 58 -15.82 -6.25 -11.82
C GLY A 58 -14.78 -5.17 -12.12
N TRP A 59 -14.00 -5.36 -13.19
CA TRP A 59 -12.82 -4.54 -13.49
C TRP A 59 -13.09 -3.04 -13.58
N THR A 60 -14.28 -2.63 -14.03
CA THR A 60 -14.73 -1.23 -14.07
C THR A 60 -14.98 -0.61 -12.69
N TYR A 61 -15.22 -1.42 -11.65
CA TYR A 61 -15.44 -0.95 -10.27
C TYR A 61 -14.17 -0.90 -9.43
N ARG A 62 -13.07 -1.51 -9.91
CA ARG A 62 -11.84 -1.70 -9.12
C ARG A 62 -11.18 -0.39 -8.72
N TYR A 63 -11.25 0.64 -9.57
CA TYR A 63 -10.60 1.93 -9.28
C TYR A 63 -11.23 2.65 -8.10
N ASP A 64 -12.55 2.63 -7.96
CA ASP A 64 -13.23 3.18 -6.77
C ASP A 64 -12.91 2.36 -5.51
N CYS A 65 -12.73 1.04 -5.66
CA CYS A 65 -12.23 0.22 -4.56
C CYS A 65 -10.79 0.56 -4.17
N TYR A 66 -9.88 0.73 -5.14
CA TYR A 66 -8.50 1.16 -4.88
C TYR A 66 -8.50 2.49 -4.13
N SER A 67 -9.24 3.49 -4.62
CA SER A 67 -9.34 4.81 -3.97
C SER A 67 -9.70 4.70 -2.50
N LYS A 68 -10.77 3.95 -2.20
CA LYS A 68 -11.25 3.72 -0.83
C LYS A 68 -10.24 2.98 0.04
N THR A 69 -9.50 2.00 -0.51
CA THR A 69 -8.43 1.29 0.21
C THR A 69 -7.33 2.24 0.63
N TYR A 70 -6.78 3.03 -0.30
CA TYR A 70 -5.71 3.99 0.01
C TYR A 70 -6.19 5.05 1.01
N GLY A 71 -7.39 5.59 0.82
CA GLY A 71 -7.99 6.55 1.73
C GLY A 71 -8.22 6.00 3.14
N LYS A 72 -8.66 4.74 3.25
CA LYS A 72 -8.83 4.09 4.54
C LYS A 72 -7.50 4.00 5.28
N VAL A 73 -6.44 3.53 4.62
CA VAL A 73 -5.12 3.40 5.24
C VAL A 73 -4.57 4.77 5.63
N ALA A 74 -4.76 5.79 4.79
CA ALA A 74 -4.36 7.16 5.11
C ALA A 74 -5.04 7.64 6.40
N ARG A 75 -6.37 7.53 6.50
CA ARG A 75 -7.14 7.89 7.71
C ARG A 75 -6.74 7.09 8.96
N ASP A 76 -6.36 5.82 8.79
CA ASP A 76 -5.88 5.01 9.90
C ASP A 76 -4.51 5.53 10.41
N LEU A 77 -3.62 5.95 9.51
CA LEU A 77 -2.31 6.51 9.84
C LEU A 77 -2.38 7.94 10.42
N GLU A 78 -3.35 8.76 10.00
CA GLU A 78 -3.55 10.13 10.51
C GLU A 78 -3.74 10.21 12.03
N ARG A 79 -4.15 9.11 12.65
CA ARG A 79 -4.31 9.00 14.11
C ARG A 79 -2.98 9.09 14.85
N ASN A 80 -1.86 8.97 14.14
CA ASN A 80 -0.52 9.02 14.69
C ASN A 80 0.33 10.05 13.93
N PRO A 81 0.69 11.20 14.56
CA PRO A 81 1.48 12.25 13.92
C PRO A 81 2.83 11.80 13.36
N ALA A 82 3.43 10.73 13.91
CA ALA A 82 4.67 10.17 13.38
C ALA A 82 4.53 9.69 11.91
N TYR A 83 3.31 9.32 11.50
CA TYR A 83 3.01 8.86 10.15
C TYR A 83 2.37 9.92 9.26
N ALA A 84 2.43 11.20 9.63
CA ALA A 84 1.79 12.29 8.88
C ALA A 84 2.18 12.31 7.39
N ASP A 85 3.47 12.13 7.08
CA ASP A 85 3.97 12.07 5.71
C ASP A 85 3.37 10.90 4.91
N ALA A 86 3.29 9.73 5.54
CA ALA A 86 2.70 8.54 4.91
C ALA A 86 1.20 8.71 4.70
N ALA A 87 0.49 9.25 5.69
CA ALA A 87 -0.92 9.58 5.55
C ALA A 87 -1.15 10.58 4.40
N GLN A 88 -0.33 11.62 4.31
CA GLN A 88 -0.43 12.60 3.23
C GLN A 88 -0.19 11.96 1.86
N ALA A 89 0.89 11.19 1.69
CA ALA A 89 1.19 10.53 0.43
C ALA A 89 0.04 9.60 -0.02
N LEU A 90 -0.53 8.83 0.89
CA LEU A 90 -1.66 7.93 0.58
C LEU A 90 -2.96 8.70 0.29
N ARG A 91 -3.23 9.81 0.99
CA ARG A 91 -4.36 10.69 0.68
C ARG A 91 -4.28 11.27 -0.73
N GLU A 92 -3.09 11.68 -1.16
CA GLU A 92 -2.92 12.19 -2.51
C GLU A 92 -3.21 11.12 -3.58
N VAL A 93 -2.91 9.84 -3.30
CA VAL A 93 -3.32 8.72 -4.18
C VAL A 93 -4.85 8.60 -4.22
N GLU A 94 -5.52 8.61 -3.06
CA GLU A 94 -6.99 8.61 -2.98
C GLU A 94 -7.59 9.78 -3.77
N THR A 95 -7.09 11.00 -3.56
CA THR A 95 -7.58 12.21 -4.25
C THR A 95 -7.46 12.07 -5.76
N ARG A 96 -6.27 11.72 -6.28
CA ARG A 96 -6.05 11.57 -7.72
C ARG A 96 -6.92 10.48 -8.33
N LEU A 97 -7.11 9.37 -7.62
CA LEU A 97 -8.03 8.32 -8.06
C LEU A 97 -9.47 8.79 -8.08
N ASN A 98 -9.95 9.49 -7.05
CA ASN A 98 -11.30 10.04 -7.02
C ASN A 98 -11.53 11.00 -8.18
N GLU A 99 -10.61 11.92 -8.44
CA GLU A 99 -10.67 12.82 -9.60
C GLU A 99 -10.73 12.05 -10.93
N THR A 100 -9.94 10.99 -11.05
CA THR A 100 -9.96 10.09 -12.21
C THR A 100 -11.33 9.43 -12.38
N ILE A 101 -11.90 8.90 -11.29
CA ILE A 101 -13.20 8.24 -11.29
C ILE A 101 -14.31 9.22 -11.64
N ASP A 102 -14.30 10.41 -11.06
CA ASP A 102 -15.34 11.41 -11.24
C ASP A 102 -15.42 11.87 -12.71
N ARG A 103 -14.27 12.04 -13.38
CA ARG A 103 -14.22 12.33 -14.83
C ARG A 103 -14.70 11.17 -15.71
N ASN A 104 -14.62 9.94 -15.20
CA ASN A 104 -14.77 8.72 -15.99
C ASN A 104 -15.94 7.83 -15.57
N VAL A 105 -16.81 8.32 -14.69
CA VAL A 105 -17.94 7.52 -14.19
C VAL A 105 -18.81 7.02 -15.34
N ASP A 106 -19.25 5.77 -15.23
CA ASP A 106 -20.20 5.16 -16.15
C ASP A 106 -21.61 5.28 -15.58
N SER A 107 -22.36 6.28 -16.05
CA SER A 107 -23.74 6.50 -15.63
C SER A 107 -24.72 5.42 -16.10
N SER A 108 -24.32 4.55 -17.03
CA SER A 108 -25.15 3.43 -17.49
C SER A 108 -25.10 2.24 -16.54
N LYS A 109 -24.08 2.16 -15.66
CA LYS A 109 -23.93 1.08 -14.69
C LYS A 109 -24.37 1.54 -13.29
N PRO A 110 -25.17 0.75 -12.57
CA PRO A 110 -25.56 1.09 -11.22
C PRO A 110 -24.37 1.01 -10.27
N GLN A 111 -24.45 1.76 -9.17
CA GLN A 111 -23.53 1.60 -8.05
C GLN A 111 -23.78 0.25 -7.36
N ILE A 112 -22.74 -0.52 -7.08
CA ILE A 112 -22.85 -1.83 -6.42
C ILE A 112 -22.47 -1.73 -4.95
N ARG A 113 -23.08 -2.55 -4.09
CA ARG A 113 -22.74 -2.65 -2.67
C ARG A 113 -22.08 -4.00 -2.39
N GLN A 114 -20.87 -3.97 -1.83
CA GLN A 114 -20.14 -5.18 -1.43
C GLN A 114 -19.36 -4.89 -0.14
N ARG A 115 -19.38 -5.85 0.80
CA ARG A 115 -18.69 -5.75 2.10
C ARG A 115 -19.00 -4.44 2.86
N GLY A 116 -20.26 -3.99 2.78
CA GLY A 116 -20.73 -2.76 3.46
C GLY A 116 -20.30 -1.44 2.80
N GLN A 117 -19.51 -1.50 1.72
CA GLN A 117 -19.10 -0.33 0.94
C GLN A 117 -19.83 -0.30 -0.39
N THR A 118 -19.90 0.88 -0.99
CA THR A 118 -20.55 1.08 -2.28
C THR A 118 -19.53 1.58 -3.31
N PHE A 119 -19.58 1.02 -4.51
CA PHE A 119 -18.58 1.22 -5.55
C PHE A 119 -19.21 1.69 -6.86
N ARG A 120 -18.57 2.68 -7.47
CA ARG A 120 -18.93 3.26 -8.78
C ARG A 120 -18.11 2.61 -9.88
N ALA A 121 -18.74 2.39 -11.04
CA ALA A 121 -18.03 1.96 -12.24
C ALA A 121 -17.47 3.17 -12.98
N ILE A 122 -16.30 2.99 -13.59
CA ILE A 122 -15.81 3.86 -14.67
C ILE A 122 -16.11 3.24 -16.04
N ARG A 123 -16.16 4.08 -17.07
CA ARG A 123 -16.37 3.63 -18.45
C ARG A 123 -15.24 2.71 -18.89
N GLU A 124 -15.57 1.71 -19.70
CA GLU A 124 -14.65 0.66 -20.13
C GLU A 124 -13.46 1.21 -20.95
N ASP A 125 -13.74 2.17 -21.82
CA ASP A 125 -12.76 2.87 -22.66
C ASP A 125 -11.77 3.74 -21.86
N SER A 126 -12.16 4.20 -20.67
CA SER A 126 -11.35 5.05 -19.79
C SER A 126 -10.33 4.28 -18.95
N VAL A 127 -10.49 2.96 -18.83
CA VAL A 127 -9.67 2.12 -17.95
C VAL A 127 -8.17 2.18 -18.25
N PRO A 128 -7.70 2.16 -19.52
CA PRO A 128 -6.27 2.31 -19.81
C PRO A 128 -5.72 3.65 -19.33
N GLN A 129 -6.50 4.73 -19.39
CA GLN A 129 -6.11 6.04 -18.87
C GLN A 129 -6.09 6.04 -17.34
N ALA A 130 -7.17 5.58 -16.70
CA ALA A 130 -7.27 5.52 -15.25
C ALA A 130 -6.13 4.70 -14.64
N LYS A 131 -5.70 3.65 -15.32
CA LYS A 131 -4.53 2.85 -14.95
C LYS A 131 -3.23 3.63 -14.93
N ARG A 132 -2.97 4.43 -15.97
CA ARG A 132 -1.74 5.25 -16.07
C ARG A 132 -1.73 6.32 -14.99
N GLU A 133 -2.86 6.99 -14.78
CA GLU A 133 -3.02 7.99 -13.73
C GLU A 133 -2.81 7.37 -12.34
N PHE A 134 -3.35 6.16 -12.12
CA PHE A 134 -3.11 5.44 -10.86
C PHE A 134 -1.64 5.06 -10.67
N LEU A 135 -1.00 4.47 -11.67
CA LEU A 135 0.44 4.12 -11.58
C LEU A 135 1.31 5.35 -11.30
N SER A 136 1.00 6.49 -11.94
CA SER A 136 1.70 7.75 -11.68
C SER A 136 1.48 8.25 -10.25
N ALA A 137 0.26 8.16 -9.71
CA ALA A 137 -0.01 8.51 -8.31
C ALA A 137 0.77 7.61 -7.33
N LEU A 138 0.91 6.31 -7.64
CA LEU A 138 1.70 5.38 -6.84
C LEU A 138 3.20 5.67 -6.91
N ASP A 139 3.73 6.02 -8.09
CA ASP A 139 5.14 6.41 -8.28
C ASP A 139 5.49 7.65 -7.44
N ASP A 140 4.62 8.66 -7.41
CA ASP A 140 4.79 9.87 -6.62
C ASP A 140 4.74 9.57 -5.11
N ALA A 141 3.77 8.76 -4.67
CA ALA A 141 3.62 8.39 -3.27
C ALA A 141 4.82 7.57 -2.77
N GLU A 142 5.30 6.60 -3.55
CA GLU A 142 6.52 5.85 -3.25
C GLU A 142 7.73 6.78 -3.11
N THR A 143 7.91 7.70 -4.06
CA THR A 143 9.02 8.66 -4.03
C THR A 143 8.97 9.55 -2.78
N LYS A 144 7.78 10.02 -2.39
CA LYS A 144 7.60 10.80 -1.17
C LYS A 144 7.98 10.00 0.08
N LEU A 145 7.43 8.79 0.21
CA LEU A 145 7.73 7.91 1.34
C LEU A 145 9.22 7.58 1.48
N LEU A 146 9.91 7.29 0.37
CA LEU A 146 11.34 6.98 0.39
C LEU A 146 12.23 8.19 0.75
N ARG A 147 11.69 9.41 0.66
CA ARG A 147 12.38 10.65 1.04
C ARG A 147 12.01 11.14 2.44
N SER A 148 10.95 10.59 3.04
CA SER A 148 10.49 10.99 4.36
C SER A 148 11.41 10.46 5.46
N PRO A 149 11.73 11.28 6.48
CA PRO A 149 12.59 10.86 7.58
C PRO A 149 11.86 9.92 8.53
N ASP A 150 12.53 8.86 8.99
CA ASP A 150 12.03 8.00 10.07
C ASP A 150 13.02 7.93 11.26
N ASP A 151 12.77 7.02 12.20
CA ASP A 151 13.61 6.79 13.39
C ASP A 151 14.69 5.72 13.18
N GLY A 152 14.97 5.32 11.93
CA GLY A 152 15.94 4.30 11.58
C GLY A 152 15.37 2.89 11.46
N ASP A 153 14.10 2.65 11.84
CA ASP A 153 13.45 1.35 11.72
C ASP A 153 12.86 1.08 10.33
N ALA A 154 13.11 1.93 9.32
CA ALA A 154 12.69 1.79 7.92
C ALA A 154 11.15 1.74 7.72
N HIS A 155 10.40 2.51 8.50
CA HIS A 155 8.93 2.47 8.51
C HIS A 155 8.33 2.87 7.17
N PHE A 156 8.74 4.01 6.62
CA PHE A 156 8.21 4.50 5.34
C PHE A 156 8.69 3.67 4.16
N ALA A 157 9.91 3.14 4.20
CA ALA A 157 10.41 2.22 3.17
C ALA A 157 9.56 0.94 3.07
N ARG A 158 9.09 0.39 4.20
CA ARG A 158 8.19 -0.77 4.19
C ARG A 158 6.82 -0.45 3.57
N ILE A 159 6.27 0.72 3.85
CA ILE A 159 5.00 1.18 3.23
C ILE A 159 5.21 1.41 1.72
N ALA A 160 6.33 2.02 1.33
CA ALA A 160 6.72 2.22 -0.05
C ALA A 160 6.84 0.88 -0.81
N GLN A 161 7.40 -0.16 -0.18
CA GLN A 161 7.46 -1.50 -0.76
C GLN A 161 6.07 -2.10 -1.02
N ALA A 162 5.10 -1.89 -0.12
CA ALA A 162 3.72 -2.31 -0.34
C ALA A 162 3.09 -1.61 -1.56
N ILE A 163 3.35 -0.31 -1.72
CA ILE A 163 2.94 0.45 -2.91
C ILE A 163 3.57 -0.12 -4.18
N ASN A 164 4.87 -0.41 -4.16
CA ASN A 164 5.55 -1.00 -5.32
C ASN A 164 5.01 -2.38 -5.69
N THR A 165 4.68 -3.23 -4.72
CA THR A 165 3.98 -4.51 -4.97
C THR A 165 2.67 -4.28 -5.72
N ASN A 166 1.86 -3.31 -5.27
CA ASN A 166 0.59 -2.98 -5.94
C ASN A 166 0.81 -2.46 -7.37
N LYS A 167 1.86 -1.67 -7.62
CA LYS A 167 2.26 -1.24 -8.97
C LYS A 167 2.56 -2.42 -9.89
N VAL A 168 3.31 -3.41 -9.41
CA VAL A 168 3.65 -4.61 -10.18
C VAL A 168 2.38 -5.38 -10.54
N LEU A 169 1.46 -5.58 -9.59
CA LEU A 169 0.17 -6.22 -9.85
C LEU A 169 -0.64 -5.49 -10.93
N LEU A 170 -0.71 -4.15 -10.84
CA LEU A 170 -1.38 -3.34 -11.85
C LEU A 170 -0.71 -3.50 -13.22
N ARG A 171 0.62 -3.46 -13.31
CA ARG A 171 1.34 -3.65 -14.59
C ARG A 171 1.08 -5.03 -15.19
N SER A 172 1.10 -6.09 -14.38
CA SER A 172 0.80 -7.45 -14.85
C SER A 172 -0.61 -7.58 -15.41
N ALA A 173 -1.58 -6.84 -14.85
CA ALA A 173 -2.93 -6.79 -15.41
C ALA A 173 -3.01 -6.14 -16.80
N LEU A 174 -1.97 -5.46 -17.32
CA LEU A 174 -1.96 -4.94 -18.72
C LEU A 174 -1.92 -6.08 -19.73
N LEU A 175 -1.27 -7.19 -19.40
CA LEU A 175 -1.12 -8.34 -20.29
C LEU A 175 -2.43 -9.15 -20.44
N GLY A 176 -3.40 -8.92 -19.54
CA GLY A 176 -4.69 -9.61 -19.52
C GLY A 176 -5.89 -8.75 -19.91
N VAL A 177 -5.70 -7.49 -20.35
CA VAL A 177 -6.80 -6.71 -20.93
C VAL A 177 -7.06 -7.29 -22.33
N PRO A 178 -8.25 -7.84 -22.62
CA PRO A 178 -8.55 -8.33 -23.96
C PRO A 178 -8.40 -7.16 -24.95
N GLN A 179 -7.48 -7.30 -25.90
CA GLN A 179 -7.22 -6.30 -26.94
C GLN A 179 -8.38 -6.13 -27.94
N MET A 180 -9.61 -6.49 -27.59
CA MET A 180 -10.74 -6.58 -28.51
C MET A 180 -11.35 -5.21 -28.91
N VAL A 181 -10.76 -4.08 -28.50
CA VAL A 181 -11.29 -2.73 -28.83
C VAL A 181 -10.55 -2.06 -29.99
N ARG A 182 -9.71 -2.77 -30.78
CA ARG A 182 -8.99 -2.15 -31.91
C ARG A 182 -9.14 -2.85 -33.25
N VAL A 183 -10.35 -3.28 -33.66
CA VAL A 183 -10.67 -3.39 -35.11
C VAL A 183 -12.19 -3.19 -35.34
N ALA A 184 -12.68 -1.96 -35.24
CA ALA A 184 -14.02 -1.62 -35.75
C ALA A 184 -13.97 -0.20 -36.32
N GLY A 185 -13.41 -0.07 -37.53
CA GLY A 185 -13.31 1.24 -38.19
C GLY A 185 -12.78 1.26 -39.62
N ALA A 186 -12.60 0.11 -40.29
CA ALA A 186 -11.99 0.07 -41.63
C ALA A 186 -12.75 -0.78 -42.67
N MET A 187 -14.03 -1.09 -42.47
CA MET A 187 -14.83 -1.81 -43.47
C MET A 187 -16.25 -1.24 -43.60
N VAL A 188 -16.38 0.04 -43.92
CA VAL A 188 -17.58 0.58 -44.54
C VAL A 188 -17.11 1.66 -45.51
N LEU A 189 -16.85 1.33 -46.78
CA LEU A 189 -16.94 2.27 -47.92
C LEU A 189 -16.57 1.71 -49.32
N ASP A 190 -16.49 0.39 -49.58
CA ASP A 190 -16.12 -0.09 -50.93
C ASP A 190 -17.16 -0.98 -51.64
N GLN A 191 -18.37 -1.12 -51.10
CA GLN A 191 -19.41 -2.00 -51.69
C GLN A 191 -20.60 -1.24 -52.31
N ILE A 192 -20.35 -0.07 -52.91
CA ILE A 192 -21.36 0.68 -53.69
C ILE A 192 -20.87 1.16 -55.07
N ALA A 193 -19.65 0.80 -55.50
CA ALA A 193 -19.11 1.22 -56.81
C ALA A 193 -19.24 0.17 -57.94
N GLY A 194 -19.97 -0.93 -57.73
CA GLY A 194 -20.06 -2.04 -58.70
C GLY A 194 -21.26 -2.05 -59.66
N LEU A 195 -22.20 -1.10 -59.56
CA LEU A 195 -23.45 -1.10 -60.35
C LEU A 195 -23.54 -0.02 -61.42
N ALA A 196 -22.40 0.43 -61.95
CA ALA A 196 -22.38 1.38 -63.05
C ALA A 196 -21.25 1.06 -64.05
N ARG A 197 -21.38 -0.05 -64.79
CA ARG A 197 -20.92 -0.07 -66.17
C ARG A 197 -21.63 -1.15 -66.99
N SER A 198 -22.32 -0.64 -67.99
CA SER A 198 -22.91 -1.27 -69.16
C SER A 198 -21.87 -2.01 -69.99
#